data_AF-A0A947FWD7-F1
#
_entry.id   AF-A0A947FWD7-F1
#
_cell.length_a   1.000
_cell.length_b   1.000
_cell.length_c   1.000
_cell.angle_alpha   90.00
_cell.angle_beta   90.00
_cell.angle_gamma   90.00
#
_symmetry.space_group_name_H-M   'P 1'
#
loop_
_entity.id
_entity.type
_entity.pdbx_description
1 polymer ?
#
loop_
_entity_poly.entity_id
_entity_poly.type
_entity_poly.pdbx_seq_one_letter_code
_entity_poly.pdbx_strand_id
1 'polypeptide(L)'
;MTDQSDVKTIHEFLADNPNVDVSNQWERCWNIHGKIADRIIDYFDAELHAISQGAEYYTSQDGSMEGAFFGYTGNDMDWFVRSWIGNRKASIIDMNINVVLGQKTQVPNLMIIFGTVPNLLFYADYVPRVDLKVNENYVNKYYEGDVNKEYLDFRANTDYVWSASHGPIIRGMQSPVCSSYITQLTDEHLDHCEAYLEKFVDRWFRWLDEAEELPVDQRDAQQEYDFKYREYTNRSDPMNVLVERAFGEEQAKFMLDRRGGIVQMEADRGKWK
;
A
#
# COMPACT_ATOMS: atom_id res chain seq x y z
N MET A 1 -1.54 14.87 -31.37
CA MET A 1 -2.32 14.83 -30.12
C MET A 1 -1.70 13.71 -29.31
N THR A 2 -1.11 14.02 -28.17
CA THR A 2 -0.61 13.01 -27.23
C THR A 2 -1.84 12.31 -26.66
N ASP A 3 -2.03 11.03 -26.98
CA ASP A 3 -3.03 10.18 -26.33
C ASP A 3 -2.67 10.08 -24.84
N GLN A 4 -3.23 10.98 -24.04
CA GLN A 4 -2.87 11.12 -22.64
C GLN A 4 -3.50 9.94 -21.87
N SER A 5 -2.73 8.86 -21.70
CA SER A 5 -3.11 7.65 -20.99
C SER A 5 -3.49 7.89 -19.52
N ASP A 6 -3.08 9.04 -18.97
CA ASP A 6 -3.04 9.36 -17.55
C ASP A 6 -4.42 9.61 -16.94
N VAL A 7 -5.48 9.63 -17.77
CA VAL A 7 -6.88 9.77 -17.34
C VAL A 7 -7.72 8.52 -17.53
N LYS A 8 -7.20 7.48 -18.21
CA LYS A 8 -7.93 6.23 -18.40
C LYS A 8 -8.13 5.51 -17.07
N THR A 9 -9.36 5.06 -16.84
CA THR A 9 -9.72 4.19 -15.70
C THR A 9 -9.11 2.81 -15.87
N ILE A 10 -8.93 2.10 -14.75
CA ILE A 10 -8.52 0.68 -14.76
C ILE A 10 -9.50 -0.17 -15.58
N HIS A 11 -10.80 0.17 -15.59
CA HIS A 11 -11.80 -0.49 -16.43
C HIS A 11 -11.54 -0.32 -17.94
N GLU A 12 -11.14 0.88 -18.38
CA GLU A 12 -10.82 1.16 -19.78
C GLU A 12 -9.55 0.42 -20.20
N PHE A 13 -8.51 0.39 -19.35
CA PHE A 13 -7.32 -0.40 -19.64
C PHE A 13 -7.62 -1.90 -19.76
N LEU A 14 -8.55 -2.42 -18.94
CA LEU A 14 -8.96 -3.83 -18.99
C LEU A 14 -9.75 -4.18 -20.24
N ALA A 15 -10.64 -3.28 -20.66
CA ALA A 15 -11.38 -3.44 -21.89
C ALA A 15 -10.45 -3.42 -23.12
N ASP A 16 -9.39 -2.60 -23.08
CA ASP A 16 -8.44 -2.44 -24.19
C ASP A 16 -7.45 -3.62 -24.30
N ASN A 17 -7.14 -4.32 -23.19
CA ASN A 17 -6.11 -5.38 -23.16
C ASN A 17 -6.57 -6.64 -22.41
N PRO A 18 -7.67 -7.28 -22.84
CA PRO A 18 -8.12 -8.51 -22.22
C PRO A 18 -7.11 -9.63 -22.54
N ASN A 19 -6.77 -10.44 -21.53
CA ASN A 19 -6.06 -11.72 -21.66
C ASN A 19 -4.53 -11.67 -21.88
N VAL A 20 -3.81 -10.71 -21.29
CA VAL A 20 -2.34 -10.81 -21.20
C VAL A 20 -1.97 -11.66 -19.98
N ASP A 21 -1.15 -12.68 -20.20
CA ASP A 21 -0.57 -13.49 -19.13
C ASP A 21 0.59 -12.74 -18.48
N VAL A 22 0.43 -12.39 -17.20
CA VAL A 22 1.38 -11.64 -16.38
C VAL A 22 1.95 -12.50 -15.24
N SER A 23 1.87 -13.84 -15.36
CA SER A 23 2.29 -14.75 -14.30
C SER A 23 3.76 -14.58 -13.90
N ASN A 24 4.65 -14.33 -14.87
CA ASN A 24 6.07 -14.10 -14.61
C ASN A 24 6.32 -12.81 -13.83
N GLN A 25 5.65 -11.72 -14.22
CA GLN A 25 5.79 -10.43 -13.55
C GLN A 25 5.11 -10.43 -12.18
N TRP A 26 4.01 -11.17 -12.03
CA TRP A 26 3.45 -11.46 -10.72
C TRP A 26 4.50 -12.08 -9.79
N GLU A 27 5.21 -13.11 -10.25
CA GLU A 27 6.22 -13.80 -9.43
C GLU A 27 7.38 -12.85 -9.06
N ARG A 28 7.84 -12.03 -10.01
CA ARG A 28 8.85 -10.99 -9.76
C ARG A 28 8.39 -10.00 -8.69
N CYS A 29 7.22 -9.39 -8.84
CA CYS A 29 6.68 -8.44 -7.87
C CYS A 29 6.47 -9.10 -6.49
N TRP A 30 5.97 -10.34 -6.47
CA TRP A 30 5.71 -11.06 -5.22
C TRP A 30 7.00 -11.38 -4.47
N ASN A 31 8.08 -11.72 -5.19
CA ASN A 31 9.39 -11.93 -4.60
C ASN A 31 9.98 -10.64 -4.03
N ILE A 32 9.84 -9.49 -4.71
CA ILE A 32 10.24 -8.18 -4.17
C ILE A 32 9.47 -7.88 -2.87
N HIS A 33 8.14 -8.03 -2.89
CA HIS A 33 7.32 -7.88 -1.69
C HIS A 33 7.71 -8.88 -0.59
N GLY A 34 8.11 -10.10 -0.93
CA GLY A 34 8.55 -11.11 0.02
C GLY A 34 9.78 -10.65 0.79
N LYS A 35 10.83 -10.21 0.09
CA LYS A 35 12.06 -9.69 0.71
C LYS A 35 11.78 -8.50 1.64
N ILE A 36 10.90 -7.58 1.24
CA ILE A 36 10.51 -6.42 2.07
C ILE A 36 9.73 -6.88 3.30
N ALA A 37 8.79 -7.81 3.12
CA ALA A 37 7.97 -8.34 4.20
C ALA A 37 8.78 -9.11 5.24
N ASP A 38 9.75 -9.92 4.82
CA ASP A 38 10.63 -10.65 5.73
C ASP A 38 11.38 -9.69 6.66
N ARG A 39 11.85 -8.56 6.12
CA ARG A 39 12.49 -7.49 6.91
C ARG A 39 11.53 -6.83 7.90
N ILE A 40 10.29 -6.55 7.49
CA ILE A 40 9.26 -5.96 8.36
C ILE A 40 8.92 -6.94 9.49
N ILE A 41 8.73 -8.21 9.16
CA ILE A 41 8.41 -9.26 10.13
C ILE A 41 9.53 -9.40 11.17
N ASP A 42 10.78 -9.46 10.72
CA ASP A 42 11.95 -9.56 11.59
C ASP A 42 12.10 -8.32 12.50
N TYR A 43 11.99 -7.11 11.93
CA TYR A 43 12.13 -5.86 12.68
C TYR A 43 11.12 -5.72 13.82
N PHE A 44 9.85 -6.06 13.55
CA PHE A 44 8.77 -5.90 14.52
C PHE A 44 8.52 -7.13 15.39
N ASP A 45 9.29 -8.22 15.22
CA ASP A 45 8.99 -9.53 15.82
C ASP A 45 7.52 -9.91 15.56
N ALA A 46 7.12 -9.80 14.30
CA ALA A 46 5.71 -9.88 13.92
C ALA A 46 5.23 -11.32 13.78
N GLU A 47 4.05 -11.60 14.31
CA GLU A 47 3.40 -12.91 14.21
C GLU A 47 2.23 -12.88 13.24
N LEU A 48 2.04 -13.98 12.50
CA LEU A 48 0.90 -14.14 11.60
C LEU A 48 -0.39 -14.20 12.42
N HIS A 49 -1.28 -13.24 12.17
CA HIS A 49 -2.54 -13.14 12.88
C HIS A 49 -3.52 -14.23 12.40
N ALA A 50 -4.28 -14.81 13.33
CA ALA A 50 -5.21 -15.92 13.07
C ALA A 50 -6.28 -15.64 11.99
N ILE A 51 -6.60 -14.36 11.75
CA ILE A 51 -7.51 -13.94 10.67
C ILE A 51 -6.99 -14.29 9.25
N SER A 52 -5.70 -14.61 9.13
CA SER A 52 -5.07 -15.04 7.88
C SER A 52 -5.30 -16.53 7.56
N GLN A 53 -5.82 -17.31 8.52
CA GLN A 53 -6.00 -18.75 8.35
C GLN A 53 -6.87 -19.07 7.13
N GLY A 54 -6.35 -19.89 6.22
CA GLY A 54 -7.06 -20.29 5.00
C GLY A 54 -7.06 -19.21 3.90
N ALA A 55 -6.27 -18.14 4.06
CA ALA A 55 -6.13 -17.08 3.08
C ALA A 55 -4.76 -17.09 2.38
N GLU A 56 -3.96 -18.15 2.57
CA GLU A 56 -2.65 -18.32 1.93
C GLU A 56 -2.77 -18.45 0.40
N TYR A 57 -3.92 -18.95 -0.07
CA TYR A 57 -4.37 -18.91 -1.45
C TYR A 57 -5.89 -19.07 -1.51
N TYR A 58 -6.58 -18.24 -2.29
CA TYR A 58 -8.02 -18.34 -2.49
C TYR A 58 -8.42 -17.96 -3.93
N THR A 59 -9.61 -18.37 -4.35
CA THR A 59 -10.22 -17.99 -5.62
C THR A 59 -11.64 -17.47 -5.41
N SER A 60 -12.14 -16.62 -6.31
CA SER A 60 -13.56 -16.28 -6.37
C SER A 60 -14.41 -17.49 -6.74
N GLN A 61 -15.73 -17.42 -6.47
CA GLN A 61 -16.65 -18.53 -6.73
C GLN A 61 -16.76 -18.89 -8.21
N ASP A 62 -16.62 -17.89 -9.09
CA ASP A 62 -16.63 -18.04 -10.54
C ASP A 62 -15.24 -18.35 -11.13
N GLY A 63 -14.20 -18.41 -10.29
CA GLY A 63 -12.81 -18.62 -10.69
C GLY A 63 -12.18 -17.46 -11.47
N SER A 64 -12.85 -16.31 -11.55
CA SER A 64 -12.35 -15.14 -12.30
C SER A 64 -11.22 -14.40 -11.60
N MET A 65 -11.09 -14.54 -10.29
CA MET A 65 -10.05 -13.92 -9.46
C MET A 65 -9.39 -14.95 -8.54
N GLU A 66 -8.13 -14.73 -8.24
CA GLU A 66 -7.31 -15.44 -7.27
C GLU A 66 -6.56 -14.44 -6.38
N GLY A 67 -6.05 -14.90 -5.25
CA GLY A 67 -5.28 -14.04 -4.36
C GLY A 67 -4.71 -14.75 -3.14
N ALA A 68 -3.99 -13.97 -2.34
CA ALA A 68 -3.51 -14.37 -1.03
C ALA A 68 -3.55 -13.20 -0.05
N PHE A 69 -3.63 -13.50 1.24
CA PHE A 69 -3.67 -12.51 2.31
C PHE A 69 -2.90 -13.01 3.54
N PHE A 70 -2.01 -12.16 4.03
CA PHE A 70 -1.23 -12.39 5.23
C PHE A 70 -1.29 -11.11 6.08
N GLY A 71 -1.93 -11.20 7.24
CA GLY A 71 -2.03 -10.14 8.23
C GLY A 71 -1.17 -10.46 9.44
N TYR A 72 -0.42 -9.49 9.93
CA TYR A 72 0.53 -9.63 11.03
C TYR A 72 0.34 -8.54 12.08
N THR A 73 0.68 -8.87 13.32
CA THR A 73 0.77 -7.94 14.45
C THR A 73 2.13 -8.11 15.13
N GLY A 74 2.69 -7.06 15.72
CA GLY A 74 4.02 -7.11 16.34
C GLY A 74 4.29 -5.94 17.29
N ASN A 75 5.54 -5.76 17.67
CA ASN A 75 5.96 -4.72 18.61
C ASN A 75 5.71 -3.31 18.06
N ASP A 76 4.78 -2.55 18.66
CA ASP A 76 4.42 -1.19 18.17
C ASP A 76 4.06 -1.14 16.67
N MET A 77 3.51 -2.24 16.15
CA MET A 77 2.91 -2.34 14.84
C MET A 77 1.46 -2.76 15.00
N ASP A 78 0.53 -1.85 14.71
CA ASP A 78 -0.91 -2.10 14.83
C ASP A 78 -1.35 -3.20 13.85
N TRP A 79 -0.91 -3.09 12.59
CA TRP A 79 -1.31 -4.03 11.55
C TRP A 79 -0.32 -3.99 10.38
N PHE A 80 0.10 -5.16 9.90
CA PHE A 80 0.82 -5.30 8.65
C PHE A 80 0.10 -6.27 7.74
N VAL A 81 -0.21 -5.83 6.52
CA VAL A 81 -0.78 -6.67 5.46
C VAL A 81 0.21 -6.83 4.34
N ARG A 82 0.42 -8.09 3.95
CA ARG A 82 0.93 -8.48 2.64
C ARG A 82 -0.15 -9.26 1.91
N SER A 83 -0.61 -8.76 0.78
CA SER A 83 -1.68 -9.40 0.04
C SER A 83 -1.54 -9.21 -1.45
N TRP A 84 -2.25 -10.03 -2.21
CA TRP A 84 -2.54 -9.74 -3.60
C TRP A 84 -3.90 -10.30 -4.00
N ILE A 85 -4.48 -9.70 -5.03
CA ILE A 85 -5.71 -10.16 -5.69
C ILE A 85 -5.61 -9.86 -7.18
N GLY A 86 -6.17 -10.72 -8.03
CA GLY A 86 -6.22 -10.46 -9.46
C GLY A 86 -6.47 -11.70 -10.30
N ASN A 87 -6.14 -11.61 -11.57
CA ASN A 87 -6.16 -12.71 -12.52
C ASN A 87 -4.88 -12.66 -13.37
N ARG A 88 -3.94 -13.55 -13.06
CA ARG A 88 -2.63 -13.57 -13.73
C ARG A 88 -2.72 -13.90 -15.22
N LYS A 89 -3.83 -14.47 -15.69
CA LYS A 89 -4.07 -14.79 -17.10
C LYS A 89 -4.87 -13.71 -17.83
N ALA A 90 -5.31 -12.67 -17.13
CA ALA A 90 -6.15 -11.60 -17.68
C ALA A 90 -5.68 -10.20 -17.26
N SER A 91 -4.36 -9.99 -17.19
CA SER A 91 -3.74 -8.67 -17.03
C SER A 91 -3.98 -7.94 -15.70
N ILE A 92 -4.64 -8.55 -14.70
CA ILE A 92 -4.97 -7.88 -13.43
C ILE A 92 -4.12 -8.44 -12.30
N ILE A 93 -3.37 -7.56 -11.64
CA ILE A 93 -2.75 -7.81 -10.35
C ILE A 93 -2.96 -6.54 -9.53
N ASP A 94 -3.29 -6.70 -8.26
CA ASP A 94 -3.21 -5.68 -7.22
C ASP A 94 -2.53 -6.31 -6.01
N MET A 95 -1.27 -5.93 -5.77
CA MET A 95 -0.39 -6.51 -4.77
C MET A 95 0.06 -5.44 -3.80
N ASN A 96 -0.14 -5.67 -2.50
CA ASN A 96 -0.03 -4.65 -1.47
C ASN A 96 0.91 -5.09 -0.34
N ILE A 97 1.74 -4.15 0.10
CA ILE A 97 2.30 -4.07 1.45
C ILE A 97 1.69 -2.83 2.10
N ASN A 98 1.09 -3.00 3.26
CA ASN A 98 0.57 -1.90 4.07
C ASN A 98 0.97 -2.14 5.52
N VAL A 99 1.82 -1.28 6.06
CA VAL A 99 2.24 -1.31 7.45
C VAL A 99 1.70 -0.07 8.14
N VAL A 100 0.90 -0.29 9.17
CA VAL A 100 0.39 0.76 10.04
C VAL A 100 0.94 0.56 11.43
N LEU A 101 1.60 1.61 11.93
CA LEU A 101 2.34 1.61 13.18
C LEU A 101 1.43 1.87 14.38
N GLY A 102 1.87 1.41 15.54
CA GLY A 102 1.30 1.79 16.83
C GLY A 102 1.62 3.24 17.20
N GLN A 103 1.07 3.69 18.32
CA GLN A 103 1.16 5.10 18.72
C GLN A 103 2.37 5.43 19.59
N LYS A 104 3.41 4.57 19.71
CA LYS A 104 4.63 5.00 20.42
C LYS A 104 5.46 5.97 19.61
N THR A 105 5.35 6.01 18.29
CA THR A 105 6.07 6.99 17.45
C THR A 105 5.12 7.73 16.50
N GLN A 106 5.65 8.76 15.84
CA GLN A 106 4.96 9.49 14.77
C GLN A 106 5.57 9.26 13.39
N VAL A 107 6.42 8.24 13.23
CA VAL A 107 6.95 7.86 11.91
C VAL A 107 5.79 7.58 10.95
N PRO A 108 5.84 8.02 9.68
CA PRO A 108 4.81 7.70 8.69
C PRO A 108 4.57 6.20 8.56
N ASN A 109 3.35 5.81 8.20
CA ASN A 109 3.04 4.42 7.82
C ASN A 109 3.69 4.08 6.47
N LEU A 110 3.80 2.79 6.14
CA LEU A 110 4.42 2.34 4.88
C LEU A 110 3.37 1.73 3.95
N MET A 111 3.30 2.18 2.70
CA MET A 111 2.45 1.58 1.68
C MET A 111 3.22 1.37 0.38
N ILE A 112 3.19 0.14 -0.14
CA ILE A 112 3.81 -0.23 -1.42
C ILE A 112 2.80 -1.07 -2.21
N ILE A 113 2.57 -0.70 -3.47
CA ILE A 113 1.66 -1.40 -4.37
C ILE A 113 2.35 -1.67 -5.70
N PHE A 114 2.26 -2.91 -6.16
CA PHE A 114 2.41 -3.25 -7.56
C PHE A 114 1.06 -3.66 -8.12
N GLY A 115 0.61 -2.98 -9.17
CA GLY A 115 -0.58 -3.35 -9.92
C GLY A 115 -0.29 -3.51 -11.40
N THR A 116 -1.24 -4.06 -12.16
CA THR A 116 -1.12 -4.14 -13.63
C THR A 116 -2.44 -3.88 -14.33
N VAL A 117 -2.45 -3.07 -15.41
CA VAL A 117 -3.28 -3.26 -16.64
C VAL A 117 -2.85 -2.32 -17.81
N PRO A 118 -2.45 -2.79 -19.01
CA PRO A 118 -1.48 -3.87 -19.25
C PRO A 118 -0.06 -3.50 -18.75
N ASN A 119 0.13 -2.23 -18.35
CA ASN A 119 1.36 -1.66 -17.83
C ASN A 119 1.46 -1.87 -16.33
N LEU A 120 2.67 -1.70 -15.78
CA LEU A 120 2.92 -1.72 -14.35
C LEU A 120 2.40 -0.43 -13.71
N LEU A 121 1.51 -0.56 -12.72
CA LEU A 121 1.28 0.47 -11.72
C LEU A 121 2.27 0.25 -10.58
N PHE A 122 3.10 1.25 -10.31
CA PHE A 122 3.99 1.29 -9.17
C PHE A 122 3.54 2.38 -8.19
N TYR A 123 3.32 2.00 -6.94
CA TYR A 123 2.98 2.91 -5.86
C TYR A 123 3.94 2.69 -4.68
N ALA A 124 4.52 3.76 -4.16
CA ALA A 124 5.23 3.75 -2.87
C ALA A 124 4.98 5.07 -2.14
N ASP A 125 4.55 4.98 -0.88
CA ASP A 125 4.26 6.17 -0.08
C ASP A 125 4.61 5.96 1.40
N TYR A 126 5.08 7.06 1.99
CA TYR A 126 5.19 7.22 3.43
C TYR A 126 3.90 7.92 3.86
N VAL A 127 2.95 7.13 4.36
CA VAL A 127 1.59 7.60 4.60
C VAL A 127 1.58 8.48 5.86
N PRO A 128 1.19 9.76 5.76
CA PRO A 128 1.29 10.70 6.87
C PRO A 128 0.34 10.33 8.01
N ARG A 129 0.82 10.54 9.23
CA ARG A 129 0.04 10.32 10.46
C ARG A 129 -0.41 11.62 11.14
N VAL A 130 -0.32 12.73 10.41
CA VAL A 130 -0.78 14.07 10.82
C VAL A 130 -1.32 14.83 9.59
N ASP A 131 -2.07 15.91 9.81
CA ASP A 131 -2.45 16.81 8.71
C ASP A 131 -1.25 17.66 8.26
N LEU A 132 -0.69 17.33 7.09
CA LEU A 132 0.51 17.99 6.57
C LEU A 132 0.33 19.49 6.29
N LYS A 133 -0.90 19.98 6.11
CA LYS A 133 -1.14 21.40 5.80
C LYS A 133 -0.87 22.33 6.97
N VAL A 134 -0.82 21.78 8.19
CA VAL A 134 -0.68 22.54 9.44
C VAL A 134 0.45 22.00 10.33
N ASN A 135 1.25 21.04 9.84
CA ASN A 135 2.33 20.39 10.60
C ASN A 135 3.68 20.52 9.90
N GLU A 136 4.21 21.75 9.84
CA GLU A 136 5.48 22.08 9.17
C GLU A 136 6.66 21.22 9.67
N ASN A 137 6.79 21.03 10.98
CA ASN A 137 7.88 20.22 11.56
C ASN A 137 7.86 18.77 11.08
N TYR A 138 6.66 18.20 10.90
CA TYR A 138 6.49 16.84 10.38
C TYR A 138 6.92 16.76 8.91
N VAL A 139 6.53 17.78 8.12
CA VAL A 139 6.93 17.89 6.71
C VAL A 139 8.44 17.97 6.58
N ASN A 140 9.06 18.88 7.33
CA ASN A 140 10.51 19.05 7.32
C ASN A 140 11.26 17.79 7.76
N LYS A 141 10.69 16.99 8.68
CA LYS A 141 11.34 15.76 9.18
C LYS A 141 11.24 14.59 8.21
N TYR A 142 10.08 14.35 7.61
CA TYR A 142 9.81 13.11 6.86
C TYR A 142 9.66 13.28 5.35
N TYR A 143 9.49 14.51 4.85
CA TYR A 143 9.21 14.77 3.42
C TYR A 143 10.16 15.77 2.76
N GLU A 144 11.13 16.33 3.50
CA GLU A 144 12.16 17.23 2.95
C GLU A 144 13.55 16.57 2.93
N GLY A 145 14.51 17.23 2.26
CA GLY A 145 15.89 16.74 2.16
C GLY A 145 16.03 15.57 1.17
N ASP A 146 16.76 14.52 1.57
CA ASP A 146 17.11 13.41 0.68
C ASP A 146 15.89 12.65 0.14
N VAL A 147 14.81 12.55 0.93
CA VAL A 147 13.58 11.88 0.49
C VAL A 147 12.91 12.63 -0.67
N ASN A 148 12.82 13.96 -0.57
CA ASN A 148 12.26 14.80 -1.63
C ASN A 148 13.16 14.77 -2.87
N LYS A 149 14.48 14.85 -2.67
CA LYS A 149 15.45 14.76 -3.75
C LYS A 149 15.32 13.44 -4.51
N GLU A 150 15.25 12.31 -3.81
CA GLU A 150 15.11 10.99 -4.45
C GLU A 150 13.78 10.82 -5.17
N TYR A 151 12.68 11.33 -4.61
CA TYR A 151 11.39 11.38 -5.28
C TYR A 151 11.49 12.18 -6.60
N LEU A 152 12.09 13.37 -6.56
CA LEU A 152 12.27 14.21 -7.76
C LEU A 152 13.21 13.58 -8.79
N ASP A 153 14.28 12.92 -8.34
CA ASP A 153 15.22 12.20 -9.21
C ASP A 153 14.53 11.02 -9.92
N PHE A 154 13.73 10.22 -9.19
CA PHE A 154 12.93 9.15 -9.80
C PHE A 154 11.88 9.72 -10.76
N ARG A 155 11.21 10.81 -10.36
CA ARG A 155 10.20 11.51 -11.17
C ARG A 155 10.75 12.07 -12.48
N ALA A 156 12.05 12.37 -12.54
CA ALA A 156 12.71 12.86 -13.75
C ALA A 156 12.83 11.78 -14.84
N ASN A 157 12.71 10.49 -14.49
CA ASN A 157 12.67 9.40 -15.46
C ASN A 157 11.33 9.42 -16.22
N THR A 158 11.39 9.70 -17.52
CA THR A 158 10.20 9.80 -18.38
C THR A 158 9.55 8.47 -18.73
N ASP A 159 10.20 7.34 -18.42
CA ASP A 159 9.60 6.01 -18.59
C ASP A 159 8.52 5.72 -17.53
N TYR A 160 8.47 6.54 -16.47
CA TYR A 160 7.50 6.46 -15.37
C TYR A 160 6.54 7.64 -15.46
N VAL A 161 5.37 7.38 -16.02
CA VAL A 161 4.33 8.38 -16.21
C VAL A 161 3.51 8.51 -14.93
N TRP A 162 3.20 9.73 -14.50
CA TRP A 162 2.43 9.93 -13.28
C TRP A 162 1.03 9.33 -13.37
N SER A 163 0.66 8.56 -12.36
CA SER A 163 -0.67 7.99 -12.20
C SER A 163 -1.46 8.79 -11.15
N ALA A 164 -2.53 9.46 -11.59
CA ALA A 164 -3.48 10.08 -10.70
C ALA A 164 -4.62 9.09 -10.39
N SER A 165 -4.82 8.75 -9.12
CA SER A 165 -5.97 7.93 -8.72
C SER A 165 -7.28 8.58 -9.16
N HIS A 166 -8.23 7.81 -9.68
CA HIS A 166 -9.58 8.32 -10.00
C HIS A 166 -10.38 8.68 -8.74
N GLY A 167 -10.02 8.12 -7.58
CA GLY A 167 -10.60 8.46 -6.30
C GLY A 167 -10.06 9.80 -5.77
N PRO A 168 -10.87 10.87 -5.65
CA PRO A 168 -10.40 12.15 -5.13
C PRO A 168 -9.90 12.06 -3.69
N ILE A 169 -10.45 11.12 -2.93
CA ILE A 169 -10.08 10.86 -1.54
C ILE A 169 -8.66 10.30 -1.47
N ILE A 170 -8.35 9.29 -2.29
CA ILE A 170 -7.00 8.72 -2.39
C ILE A 170 -5.99 9.81 -2.78
N ARG A 171 -6.30 10.67 -3.76
CA ARG A 171 -5.42 11.80 -4.11
C ARG A 171 -5.20 12.77 -2.94
N GLY A 172 -6.24 13.01 -2.13
CA GLY A 172 -6.14 13.89 -0.95
C GLY A 172 -5.34 13.28 0.22
N MET A 173 -5.07 11.99 0.17
CA MET A 173 -4.40 11.20 1.23
C MET A 173 -2.93 10.92 0.93
N GLN A 174 -2.49 11.09 -0.32
CA GLN A 174 -1.11 10.90 -0.75
C GLN A 174 -0.18 11.90 -0.07
N SER A 175 1.01 11.45 0.34
CA SER A 175 2.05 12.36 0.80
C SER A 175 2.62 13.21 -0.36
N PRO A 176 3.35 14.31 -0.07
CA PRO A 176 4.00 15.12 -1.09
C PRO A 176 5.06 14.38 -1.92
N VAL A 177 5.55 13.24 -1.43
CA VAL A 177 6.56 12.39 -2.09
C VAL A 177 6.00 11.02 -2.50
N CYS A 178 4.66 10.90 -2.58
CA CYS A 178 4.00 9.70 -3.05
C CYS A 178 4.42 9.38 -4.49
N SER A 179 5.09 8.24 -4.66
CA SER A 179 5.55 7.72 -5.94
C SER A 179 4.45 6.89 -6.58
N SER A 180 3.62 7.49 -7.42
CA SER A 180 2.49 6.83 -8.09
C SER A 180 2.65 6.91 -9.61
N TYR A 181 3.05 5.81 -10.24
CA TYR A 181 3.47 5.79 -11.65
C TYR A 181 2.86 4.63 -12.44
N ILE A 182 2.59 4.87 -13.73
CA ILE A 182 2.41 3.84 -14.75
C ILE A 182 3.69 3.74 -15.57
N THR A 183 4.17 2.52 -15.81
CA THR A 183 5.34 2.25 -16.64
C THR A 183 5.23 0.93 -17.39
N GLN A 184 6.16 0.63 -18.29
CA GLN A 184 6.15 -0.65 -19.01
C GLN A 184 6.36 -1.82 -18.05
N LEU A 185 5.61 -2.91 -18.28
CA LEU A 185 5.71 -4.13 -17.50
C LEU A 185 6.87 -5.02 -18.01
N THR A 186 8.10 -4.66 -17.68
CA THR A 186 9.34 -5.36 -18.08
C THR A 186 10.26 -5.59 -16.89
N ASP A 187 11.19 -6.55 -17.00
CA ASP A 187 12.15 -6.84 -15.93
C ASP A 187 13.04 -5.63 -15.60
N GLU A 188 13.49 -4.87 -16.61
CA GLU A 188 14.29 -3.65 -16.41
C GLU A 188 13.56 -2.60 -15.57
N HIS A 189 12.27 -2.38 -15.85
CA HIS A 189 11.47 -1.43 -15.09
C HIS A 189 11.17 -1.94 -13.67
N LEU A 190 11.04 -3.26 -13.49
CA LEU A 190 10.93 -3.86 -12.16
C LEU A 190 12.23 -3.75 -11.37
N ASP A 191 13.40 -3.91 -12.00
CA ASP A 191 14.72 -3.76 -11.37
C ASP A 191 14.91 -2.31 -10.87
N HIS A 192 14.48 -1.31 -11.65
CA HIS A 192 14.46 0.10 -11.22
C HIS A 192 13.53 0.34 -10.03
N CYS A 193 12.32 -0.24 -10.03
CA CYS A 193 11.41 -0.15 -8.89
C CYS A 193 11.98 -0.84 -7.65
N GLU A 194 12.60 -2.02 -7.79
CA GLU A 194 13.24 -2.75 -6.68
C GLU A 194 14.37 -1.92 -6.07
N ALA A 195 15.27 -1.36 -6.89
CA ALA A 195 16.37 -0.52 -6.41
C ALA A 195 15.88 0.77 -5.72
N TYR A 196 14.77 1.35 -6.19
CA TYR A 196 14.12 2.47 -5.50
C TYR A 196 13.54 2.03 -4.14
N LEU A 197 12.81 0.92 -4.12
CA LEU A 197 12.18 0.38 -2.91
C LEU A 197 13.21 -0.02 -1.84
N GLU A 198 14.39 -0.53 -2.21
CA GLU A 198 15.46 -0.82 -1.26
C GLU A 198 15.82 0.40 -0.42
N LYS A 199 16.14 1.52 -1.08
CA LYS A 199 16.45 2.80 -0.40
C LYS A 199 15.26 3.35 0.37
N PHE A 200 14.07 3.22 -0.22
CA PHE A 200 12.81 3.67 0.37
C PHE A 200 12.52 2.97 1.71
N VAL A 201 12.65 1.65 1.74
CA VAL A 201 12.42 0.84 2.93
C VAL A 201 13.56 1.00 3.95
N ASP A 202 14.82 1.08 3.51
CA ASP A 202 15.97 1.34 4.39
C ASP A 202 15.82 2.65 5.16
N ARG A 203 15.36 3.71 4.48
CA ARG A 203 15.10 5.00 5.12
C ARG A 203 13.99 4.90 6.16
N TRP A 204 12.93 4.17 5.86
CA TRP A 204 11.81 4.00 6.78
C TRP A 204 12.24 3.29 8.06
N PHE A 205 13.03 2.22 7.96
CA PHE A 205 13.60 1.56 9.14
C PHE A 205 14.51 2.49 9.95
N ARG A 206 15.37 3.26 9.28
CA ARG A 206 16.20 4.25 9.98
C ARG A 206 15.35 5.29 10.73
N TRP A 207 14.24 5.76 10.15
CA TRP A 207 13.33 6.65 10.86
C TRP A 207 12.69 6.02 12.09
N LEU A 208 12.41 4.71 12.06
CA LEU A 208 11.92 3.98 13.22
C LEU A 208 13.00 3.85 14.30
N ASP A 209 14.24 3.53 13.92
CA ASP A 209 15.38 3.42 14.84
C ASP A 209 15.71 4.75 15.53
N GLU A 210 15.56 5.86 14.80
CA GLU A 210 15.83 7.22 15.27
C GLU A 210 14.60 7.91 15.87
N ALA A 211 13.44 7.24 15.89
CA ALA A 211 12.19 7.84 16.32
C ALA A 211 12.23 8.21 17.81
N GLU A 212 11.81 9.43 18.11
CA GLU A 212 11.46 9.79 19.48
C GLU A 212 10.10 9.18 19.84
N GLU A 213 9.98 8.71 21.08
CA GLU A 213 8.70 8.26 21.58
C GLU A 213 7.72 9.44 21.68
N LEU A 214 6.53 9.27 21.10
CA LEU A 214 5.40 10.15 21.27
C LEU A 214 5.01 10.17 22.76
N PRO A 215 4.88 11.36 23.39
CA PRO A 215 4.41 11.47 24.76
C PRO A 215 3.09 10.75 24.99
N VAL A 216 2.94 10.08 26.14
CA VAL A 216 1.79 9.22 26.45
C VAL A 216 0.46 9.97 26.32
N ASP A 217 0.42 11.24 26.73
CA ASP A 217 -0.76 12.11 26.66
C ASP A 217 -1.17 12.49 25.24
N GLN A 218 -0.33 12.24 24.23
CA GLN A 218 -0.64 12.46 22.81
C GLN A 218 -1.07 11.18 22.08
N ARG A 219 -0.85 10.00 22.68
CA ARG A 219 -1.08 8.71 22.00
C ARG A 219 -2.55 8.42 21.72
N ASP A 220 -3.47 8.86 22.59
CA ASP A 220 -4.91 8.72 22.36
C ASP A 220 -5.38 9.52 21.13
N ALA A 221 -4.94 10.79 21.03
CA ALA A 221 -5.25 11.64 19.88
C ALA A 221 -4.64 11.09 18.58
N GLN A 222 -3.42 10.54 18.64
CA GLN A 222 -2.80 9.87 17.51
C GLN A 222 -3.59 8.63 17.06
N GLN A 223 -4.06 7.81 18.00
CA GLN A 223 -4.87 6.63 17.70
C GLN A 223 -6.19 7.03 17.04
N GLU A 224 -6.85 8.07 17.54
CA GLU A 224 -8.08 8.57 16.94
C GLU A 224 -7.85 9.03 15.49
N TYR A 225 -6.76 9.75 15.23
CA TYR A 225 -6.37 10.15 13.88
C TYR A 225 -6.12 8.94 12.98
N ASP A 226 -5.25 8.02 13.42
CA ASP A 226 -4.85 6.86 12.62
C ASP A 226 -6.05 5.98 12.26
N PHE A 227 -6.94 5.72 13.22
CA PHE A 227 -8.10 4.85 13.01
C PHE A 227 -9.11 5.49 12.06
N LYS A 228 -9.35 6.80 12.22
CA LYS A 228 -10.22 7.55 11.32
C LYS A 228 -9.66 7.59 9.90
N TYR A 229 -8.36 7.84 9.76
CA TYR A 229 -7.68 7.84 8.47
C TYR A 229 -7.76 6.46 7.81
N ARG A 230 -7.45 5.39 8.55
CA ARG A 230 -7.45 4.01 8.04
C ARG A 230 -8.84 3.57 7.59
N GLU A 231 -9.88 3.80 8.40
CA GLU A 231 -11.27 3.49 8.04
C GLU A 231 -11.75 4.30 6.83
N TYR A 232 -11.33 5.57 6.73
CA TYR A 232 -11.71 6.41 5.61
C TYR A 232 -11.03 5.98 4.31
N THR A 233 -9.74 5.67 4.35
CA THR A 233 -8.97 5.20 3.19
C THR A 233 -9.51 3.86 2.70
N ASN A 234 -9.72 2.91 3.61
CA ASN A 234 -10.18 1.55 3.27
C ASN A 234 -11.54 1.55 2.55
N ARG A 235 -12.49 2.40 2.97
CA ARG A 235 -13.81 2.48 2.32
C ARG A 235 -13.78 3.20 0.97
N SER A 236 -12.77 4.05 0.75
CA SER A 236 -12.76 5.03 -0.35
C SER A 236 -11.91 4.60 -1.55
N ASP A 237 -11.27 3.43 -1.48
CA ASP A 237 -10.50 2.86 -2.57
C ASP A 237 -11.43 2.51 -3.75
N PRO A 238 -11.24 3.12 -4.94
CA PRO A 238 -12.07 2.82 -6.10
C PRO A 238 -11.99 1.36 -6.56
N MET A 239 -10.95 0.62 -6.16
CA MET A 239 -10.78 -0.79 -6.53
C MET A 239 -11.73 -1.74 -5.78
N ASN A 240 -12.36 -1.28 -4.70
CA ASN A 240 -13.30 -2.09 -3.90
C ASN A 240 -14.44 -2.66 -4.76
N VAL A 241 -14.88 -1.92 -5.79
CA VAL A 241 -15.94 -2.37 -6.71
C VAL A 241 -15.57 -3.65 -7.48
N LEU A 242 -14.29 -3.88 -7.75
CA LEU A 242 -13.84 -5.11 -8.43
C LEU A 242 -13.96 -6.32 -7.50
N VAL A 243 -13.60 -6.13 -6.23
CA VAL A 243 -13.70 -7.17 -5.21
C VAL A 243 -15.18 -7.51 -4.96
N GLU A 244 -16.05 -6.51 -4.83
CA GLU A 244 -17.50 -6.71 -4.68
C GLU A 244 -18.10 -7.49 -5.85
N ARG A 245 -17.73 -7.16 -7.09
CA ARG A 245 -18.21 -7.87 -8.28
C ARG A 245 -17.76 -9.33 -8.33
N ALA A 246 -16.52 -9.62 -7.92
CA ALA A 246 -15.95 -10.97 -8.01
C ALA A 246 -16.34 -11.88 -6.83
N PHE A 247 -16.50 -11.32 -5.63
CA PHE A 247 -16.71 -12.10 -4.40
C PHE A 247 -18.11 -11.94 -3.79
N GLY A 248 -18.90 -10.96 -4.25
CA GLY A 248 -20.17 -10.57 -3.64
C GLY A 248 -19.97 -9.65 -2.43
N GLU A 249 -21.01 -8.89 -2.07
CA GLU A 249 -20.94 -7.81 -1.08
C GLU A 249 -20.45 -8.28 0.30
N GLU A 250 -20.97 -9.39 0.83
CA GLU A 250 -20.64 -9.87 2.17
C GLU A 250 -19.17 -10.31 2.28
N GLN A 251 -18.73 -11.13 1.33
CA GLN A 251 -17.34 -11.59 1.29
C GLN A 251 -16.39 -10.43 1.00
N ALA A 252 -16.72 -9.54 0.06
CA ALA A 252 -15.92 -8.36 -0.22
C ALA A 252 -15.79 -7.47 1.02
N LYS A 253 -16.87 -7.22 1.76
CA LYS A 253 -16.80 -6.49 3.02
C LYS A 253 -15.87 -7.16 4.03
N PHE A 254 -15.99 -8.47 4.23
CA PHE A 254 -15.05 -9.21 5.10
C PHE A 254 -13.59 -9.05 4.64
N MET A 255 -13.35 -9.12 3.33
CA MET A 255 -12.02 -8.96 2.74
C MET A 255 -11.44 -7.55 2.92
N LEU A 256 -12.29 -6.52 2.84
CA LEU A 256 -11.91 -5.14 3.06
C LEU A 256 -11.68 -4.86 4.54
N ASP A 257 -12.53 -5.37 5.42
CA ASP A 257 -12.39 -5.19 6.86
C ASP A 257 -11.11 -5.84 7.40
N ARG A 258 -10.76 -7.05 6.91
CA ARG A 258 -9.48 -7.69 7.26
C ARG A 258 -8.27 -6.93 6.69
N ARG A 259 -8.36 -6.38 5.47
CA ARG A 259 -7.28 -5.56 4.88
C ARG A 259 -7.07 -4.29 5.71
N GLY A 260 -8.15 -3.62 6.10
CA GLY A 260 -8.11 -2.41 6.93
C GLY A 260 -7.75 -2.65 8.39
N GLY A 261 -7.68 -3.89 8.86
CA GLY A 261 -7.39 -4.21 10.27
C GLY A 261 -8.48 -3.74 11.22
N ILE A 262 -9.75 -3.81 10.82
CA ILE A 262 -10.89 -3.31 11.62
C ILE A 262 -10.95 -4.00 12.98
N VAL A 263 -10.75 -5.32 13.01
CA VAL A 263 -10.75 -6.12 14.25
C VAL A 263 -9.64 -5.64 15.21
N GLN A 264 -8.46 -5.34 14.68
CA GLN A 264 -7.33 -4.83 15.47
C GLN A 264 -7.64 -3.44 16.03
N MET A 265 -8.19 -2.54 15.19
CA MET A 265 -8.60 -1.22 15.65
C MET A 265 -9.69 -1.27 16.73
N GLU A 266 -10.63 -2.21 16.64
CA GLU A 266 -11.66 -2.39 17.67
C GLU A 266 -11.06 -2.91 18.99
N ALA A 267 -10.12 -3.85 18.92
CA ALA A 267 -9.45 -4.41 20.10
C ALA A 267 -8.58 -3.39 20.84
N ASP A 268 -7.90 -2.50 20.11
CA ASP A 268 -7.00 -1.49 20.70
C ASP A 268 -7.68 -0.13 20.98
N ARG A 269 -8.97 0.02 20.66
CA ARG A 269 -9.67 1.32 20.80
C ARG A 269 -9.68 1.80 22.25
N GLY A 270 -9.16 3.01 22.46
CA GLY A 270 -9.12 3.64 23.78
C GLY A 270 -8.03 3.09 24.70
N LYS A 271 -7.06 2.32 24.16
CA LYS A 271 -5.91 1.78 24.90
C LYS A 271 -5.09 2.84 25.64
N TRP A 272 -5.15 4.10 25.19
CA TRP A 272 -4.39 5.22 25.76
C TRP A 272 -5.25 6.14 26.64
N LYS A 273 -6.49 5.77 26.96
CA LYS A 273 -7.41 6.52 27.83
C LYS A 273 -7.33 6.11 29.30
#